data_AF-A0A7W7ZN48-F1
#
_entry.id   AF-A0A7W7ZN48-F1
#
_cell.length_a   1.000
_cell.length_b   1.000
_cell.length_c   1.000
_cell.angle_alpha   90.00
_cell.angle_beta   90.00
_cell.angle_gamma   90.00
#
_symmetry.space_group_name_H-M   'P 1'
#
loop_
_entity.id
_entity.type
_entity.pdbx_description
1 polymer ?
#
loop_
_entity_poly.entity_id
_entity_poly.type
_entity_poly.pdbx_seq_one_letter_code
_entity_poly.pdbx_strand_id
1 'polypeptide(L)'
;MQRLTKNMLAKRRRIVLSAPTHKAVAVLKRKLIEADIKDVPCRTIHSVLSLTPKPHADRLVYERERDAEPITADVVVVDECSMVSEDLYRHIKRHLPNAFVLFVGDPAQLPTVGEVESQTFATKNRSHLTTIVRQAAGNPILAAASIIRASQGGSADMSWCAPSALENKYGIFPASRRSAPVDEEGLHVSGV
;
A
#
# COMPACT_ATOMS: atom_id res chain seq x y z
N MET A 1 7.95 6.10 3.98
CA MET A 1 9.08 5.45 3.27
C MET A 1 10.32 6.33 3.16
N GLN A 2 10.29 7.50 2.51
CA GLN A 2 11.51 8.31 2.26
C GLN A 2 12.29 8.66 3.53
N ARG A 3 11.61 9.11 4.60
CA ARG A 3 12.25 9.46 5.88
C ARG A 3 12.95 8.26 6.54
N LEU A 4 12.32 7.08 6.49
CA LEU A 4 12.93 5.84 6.98
C LEU A 4 14.22 5.54 6.20
N THR A 5 14.15 5.62 4.87
CA THR A 5 15.31 5.39 4.00
C THR A 5 16.45 6.36 4.30
N LYS A 6 16.19 7.66 4.39
CA LYS A 6 17.20 8.67 4.77
C LYS A 6 17.86 8.35 6.12
N ASN A 7 17.06 7.98 7.12
CA ASN A 7 17.58 7.60 8.43
C ASN A 7 18.46 6.34 8.40
N MET A 8 18.11 5.33 7.59
CA MET A 8 18.93 4.12 7.46
C MET A 8 20.25 4.41 6.74
N LEU A 9 20.21 5.22 5.67
CA LEU A 9 21.42 5.66 4.97
C LEU A 9 22.34 6.47 5.88
N ALA A 10 21.80 7.40 6.68
CA ALA A 10 22.58 8.17 7.65
C ALA A 10 23.27 7.29 8.70
N LYS A 11 22.67 6.15 9.04
CA LYS A 11 23.24 5.13 9.94
C LYS A 11 24.16 4.13 9.22
N ARG A 12 24.51 4.37 7.95
CA ARG A 12 25.31 3.47 7.10
C ARG A 12 24.76 2.04 7.05
N ARG A 13 23.43 1.89 7.07
CA ARG A 13 22.75 0.60 6.92
C ARG A 13 22.39 0.35 5.46
N ARG A 14 22.66 -0.86 4.98
CA ARG A 14 22.26 -1.33 3.64
C ARG A 14 20.75 -1.58 3.65
N ILE A 15 20.00 -0.66 3.06
CA ILE A 15 18.54 -0.75 2.94
C ILE A 15 18.14 -1.15 1.52
N VAL A 16 17.21 -2.09 1.40
CA VAL A 16 16.54 -2.47 0.15
C VAL A 16 15.06 -2.17 0.27
N LEU A 17 14.50 -1.48 -0.71
CA LEU A 17 13.06 -1.31 -0.82
C LEU A 17 12.47 -2.32 -1.79
N SER A 18 11.36 -2.92 -1.40
CA SER A 18 10.76 -4.00 -2.15
C SER A 18 9.24 -3.97 -2.08
N ALA A 19 8.61 -4.64 -3.04
CA ALA A 19 7.17 -4.89 -3.07
C ALA A 19 6.88 -6.17 -3.89
N PRO A 20 5.72 -6.80 -3.74
CA PRO A 20 5.35 -7.99 -4.51
C PRO A 20 5.25 -7.74 -6.03
N THR A 21 4.87 -6.54 -6.47
CA THR A 21 4.62 -6.24 -7.89
C THR A 21 5.56 -5.20 -8.49
N HIS A 22 5.81 -5.28 -9.80
CA HIS A 22 6.60 -4.28 -10.52
C HIS A 22 5.98 -2.86 -10.46
N LYS A 23 4.65 -2.76 -10.44
CA LYS A 23 3.94 -1.48 -10.32
C LYS A 23 4.22 -0.81 -8.98
N ALA A 24 4.13 -1.56 -7.88
CA ALA A 24 4.44 -1.03 -6.55
C ALA A 24 5.93 -0.64 -6.45
N VAL A 25 6.84 -1.42 -7.02
CA VAL A 25 8.26 -1.07 -7.13
C VAL A 25 8.48 0.24 -7.90
N ALA A 26 7.75 0.47 -9.00
CA ALA A 26 7.84 1.72 -9.75
C ALA A 26 7.41 2.93 -8.92
N VAL A 27 6.36 2.79 -8.09
CA VAL A 27 5.93 3.82 -7.14
C VAL A 27 7.01 4.10 -6.09
N LEU A 28 7.64 3.06 -5.54
CA LEU A 28 8.76 3.23 -4.59
C LEU A 28 9.92 4.00 -5.22
N LYS A 29 10.34 3.62 -6.44
CA LYS A 29 11.39 4.32 -7.19
C LYS A 29 11.04 5.80 -7.38
N ARG A 30 9.82 6.10 -7.82
CA ARG A 30 9.37 7.49 -8.02
C ARG A 30 9.43 8.29 -6.73
N LYS A 31 8.95 7.73 -5.60
CA LYS A 31 9.01 8.38 -4.28
C LYS A 31 10.45 8.67 -3.84
N LEU A 32 11.42 7.82 -4.17
CA LEU A 32 12.83 8.07 -3.87
C LEU A 32 13.40 9.23 -4.71
N ILE A 33 13.08 9.25 -6.01
CA ILE A 33 13.49 10.34 -6.93
C ILE A 33 12.92 11.68 -6.45
N GLU A 34 11.63 11.73 -6.13
CA GLU A 34 10.96 12.92 -5.59
C GLU A 34 11.61 13.46 -4.29
N ALA A 35 12.29 12.59 -3.53
CA ALA A 35 12.94 12.95 -2.27
C ALA A 35 14.46 13.14 -2.38
N ASP A 36 15.00 13.13 -3.60
CA ASP A 36 16.44 13.16 -3.92
C ASP A 36 17.24 12.10 -3.15
N ILE A 37 16.72 10.86 -3.11
CA ILE A 37 17.40 9.71 -2.51
C ILE A 37 17.94 8.83 -3.63
N LYS A 38 19.25 8.68 -3.69
CA LYS A 38 19.97 7.87 -4.70
C LYS A 38 20.52 6.59 -4.07
N ASP A 39 20.97 5.67 -4.93
CA ASP A 39 21.72 4.46 -4.55
C ASP A 39 21.00 3.50 -3.60
N VAL A 40 19.66 3.50 -3.61
CA VAL A 40 18.85 2.54 -2.84
C VAL A 40 18.18 1.55 -3.79
N PRO A 41 18.52 0.25 -3.72
CA PRO A 41 17.90 -0.77 -4.55
C PRO A 41 16.39 -0.84 -4.34
N CYS A 42 15.64 -0.75 -5.45
CA CYS A 42 14.20 -0.94 -5.49
C CYS A 42 13.86 -2.06 -6.48
N ARG A 43 13.41 -3.21 -5.98
CA ARG A 43 13.14 -4.41 -6.79
C ARG A 43 12.03 -5.25 -6.17
N THR A 44 11.42 -6.15 -6.94
CA THR A 44 10.38 -7.02 -6.39
C THR A 44 10.96 -7.94 -5.33
N ILE A 45 10.15 -8.37 -4.36
CA ILE A 45 10.64 -9.24 -3.28
C ILE A 45 11.10 -10.60 -3.83
N HIS A 46 10.46 -11.07 -4.89
CA HIS A 46 10.93 -12.20 -5.70
C HIS A 46 12.36 -11.99 -6.22
N SER A 47 12.66 -10.81 -6.78
CA SER A 47 14.01 -10.46 -7.27
C SER A 47 15.02 -10.23 -6.14
N VAL A 48 14.59 -9.74 -4.96
CA VAL A 48 15.49 -9.68 -3.77
C VAL A 48 15.95 -11.07 -3.37
N LEU A 49 15.02 -12.02 -3.40
CA LEU A 49 15.22 -13.39 -2.97
C LEU A 49 15.80 -14.31 -4.06
N SER A 50 16.01 -13.78 -5.28
CA SER A 50 16.38 -14.55 -6.48
C SER A 50 15.45 -15.74 -6.74
N LEU A 51 14.14 -15.49 -6.60
CA LEU A 51 13.09 -16.47 -6.88
C LEU A 51 12.69 -16.42 -8.35
N THR A 52 12.60 -17.60 -8.95
CA THR A 52 12.09 -17.80 -10.31
C THR A 52 10.83 -18.65 -10.27
N PRO A 53 9.81 -18.32 -11.08
CA PRO A 53 8.63 -19.15 -11.18
C PRO A 53 8.97 -20.44 -11.93
N LYS A 54 8.59 -21.58 -11.37
CA LYS A 54 8.69 -22.91 -11.96
C LYS A 54 7.29 -23.50 -12.12
N PRO A 55 6.95 -24.05 -13.29
CA PRO A 55 5.70 -24.79 -13.46
C PRO A 55 5.72 -26.04 -12.58
N HIS A 56 4.69 -26.23 -11.78
CA HIS A 56 4.49 -27.44 -11.00
C HIS A 56 3.03 -27.88 -11.09
N ALA A 57 2.78 -28.90 -11.90
CA ALA A 57 1.42 -29.34 -12.25
C ALA A 57 0.55 -28.18 -12.75
N ASP A 58 -0.46 -27.79 -11.96
CA ASP A 58 -1.48 -26.78 -12.25
C ASP A 58 -1.15 -25.40 -11.66
N ARG A 59 0.01 -25.23 -11.01
CA ARG A 59 0.40 -23.97 -10.36
C ARG A 59 1.83 -23.55 -10.66
N LEU A 60 2.09 -22.26 -10.50
CA LEU A 60 3.45 -21.71 -10.47
C LEU A 60 3.97 -21.76 -9.04
N VAL A 61 5.14 -22.36 -8.84
CA VAL A 61 5.85 -22.39 -7.57
C VAL A 61 7.11 -21.56 -7.72
N TYR A 62 7.43 -20.75 -6.71
CA TYR A 62 8.65 -19.96 -6.73
C TYR A 62 9.80 -20.74 -6.11
N GLU A 63 10.88 -20.90 -6.86
CA GLU A 63 12.10 -21.56 -6.41
C GLU A 63 13.27 -20.59 -6.47
N ARG A 64 14.11 -20.64 -5.43
CA ARG A 64 15.34 -19.85 -5.41
C ARG A 64 16.36 -20.44 -6.37
N GLU A 65 17.02 -19.59 -7.14
CA GLU A 65 18.14 -19.98 -8.00
C GLU A 65 19.26 -20.66 -7.19
N ARG A 66 19.84 -21.72 -7.75
CA ARG A 66 20.90 -22.51 -7.10
C ARG A 66 22.14 -21.68 -6.80
N ASP A 67 22.56 -20.87 -7.77
CA ASP A 67 23.78 -20.05 -7.68
C ASP A 67 23.50 -18.62 -7.24
N ALA A 68 22.33 -18.35 -6.65
CA ALA A 68 22.00 -16.99 -6.30
C ALA A 68 22.85 -16.48 -5.13
N GLU A 69 23.42 -15.30 -5.35
CA GLU A 69 24.28 -14.59 -4.41
C GLU A 69 23.63 -14.39 -3.03
N PRO A 70 24.43 -14.35 -1.94
CA PRO A 70 23.94 -13.99 -0.62
C PRO A 70 23.29 -12.60 -0.63
N ILE A 71 22.15 -12.49 0.04
CA ILE A 71 21.43 -11.22 0.11
C ILE A 71 22.11 -10.31 1.13
N THR A 72 22.73 -9.25 0.64
CA THR A 72 23.49 -8.28 1.44
C THR A 72 22.63 -7.06 1.79
N ALA A 73 21.75 -7.23 2.78
CA ALA A 73 20.92 -6.14 3.31
C ALA A 73 20.83 -6.20 4.83
N ASP A 74 20.92 -5.04 5.48
CA ASP A 74 20.67 -4.93 6.93
C ASP A 74 19.18 -4.66 7.19
N VAL A 75 18.51 -4.00 6.25
CA VAL A 75 17.08 -3.67 6.30
C VAL A 75 16.42 -3.97 4.96
N VAL A 76 15.32 -4.72 4.97
CA VAL A 76 14.47 -4.95 3.80
C VAL A 76 13.07 -4.46 4.10
N VAL A 77 12.56 -3.53 3.31
CA VAL A 77 11.17 -3.08 3.43
C VAL A 77 10.33 -3.74 2.33
N VAL A 78 9.20 -4.32 2.70
CA VAL A 78 8.24 -4.96 1.79
C VAL A 78 6.94 -4.16 1.84
N ASP A 79 6.77 -3.25 0.88
CA ASP A 79 5.53 -2.50 0.67
C ASP A 79 4.46 -3.36 -0.02
N GLU A 80 3.18 -3.03 0.17
CA GLU A 80 2.03 -3.85 -0.27
C GLU A 80 2.09 -5.30 0.25
N CYS A 81 2.42 -5.49 1.54
CA CYS A 81 2.60 -6.82 2.13
C CYS A 81 1.32 -7.67 2.19
N SER A 82 0.14 -7.08 2.00
CA SER A 82 -1.14 -7.81 1.83
C SER A 82 -1.11 -8.82 0.68
N MET A 83 -0.27 -8.58 -0.35
CA MET A 83 -0.09 -9.48 -1.48
C MET A 83 0.98 -10.56 -1.28
N VAL A 84 1.62 -10.62 -0.10
CA VAL A 84 2.63 -11.64 0.21
C VAL A 84 1.93 -12.95 0.57
N SER A 85 2.05 -13.93 -0.33
CA SER A 85 1.55 -15.29 -0.11
C SER A 85 2.33 -16.02 0.97
N GLU A 86 1.76 -17.11 1.46
CA GLU A 86 2.41 -17.96 2.45
C GLU A 86 3.74 -18.55 1.95
N ASP A 87 3.80 -18.97 0.68
CA ASP A 87 5.04 -19.51 0.10
C ASP A 87 6.15 -18.46 0.04
N LEU A 88 5.80 -17.24 -0.37
CA LEU A 88 6.74 -16.12 -0.39
C LEU A 88 7.17 -15.73 1.02
N TYR A 89 6.26 -15.72 1.99
CA TYR A 89 6.57 -15.47 3.39
C TYR A 89 7.57 -16.48 3.96
N ARG A 90 7.41 -17.77 3.64
CA ARG A 90 8.38 -18.82 4.00
C ARG A 90 9.76 -18.57 3.39
N HIS A 91 9.84 -18.14 2.13
CA HIS A 91 11.11 -17.76 1.50
C HIS A 91 11.75 -16.53 2.16
N ILE A 92 10.97 -15.50 2.50
CA ILE A 92 11.46 -14.31 3.21
C ILE A 92 12.13 -14.72 4.52
N LYS A 93 11.45 -15.53 5.35
CA LYS A 93 12.00 -16.00 6.63
C LYS A 93 13.25 -16.85 6.47
N ARG A 94 13.29 -17.71 5.44
CA ARG A 94 14.41 -18.61 5.18
C ARG A 94 15.66 -17.87 4.69
N HIS A 95 15.49 -16.86 3.84
CA HIS A 95 16.60 -16.26 3.09
C HIS A 95 17.01 -14.87 3.58
N LEU A 96 16.24 -14.26 4.49
CA LEU A 96 16.59 -12.99 5.16
C LEU A 96 16.75 -13.13 6.69
N PRO A 97 17.43 -14.17 7.22
CA PRO A 97 17.47 -14.41 8.67
C PRO A 97 18.21 -13.31 9.46
N ASN A 98 19.14 -12.59 8.80
CA ASN A 98 19.98 -11.57 9.43
C ASN A 98 19.55 -10.14 9.10
N ALA A 99 18.50 -9.96 8.28
CA ALA A 99 18.01 -8.64 7.91
C ALA A 99 16.81 -8.26 8.79
N PHE A 100 16.71 -6.98 9.16
CA PHE A 100 15.46 -6.46 9.70
C PHE A 100 14.45 -6.31 8.56
N VAL A 101 13.39 -7.13 8.58
CA VAL A 101 12.33 -7.08 7.57
C VAL A 101 11.15 -6.27 8.09
N LEU A 102 10.85 -5.15 7.43
CA LEU A 102 9.69 -4.32 7.71
C LEU A 102 8.59 -4.57 6.67
N PHE A 103 7.49 -5.17 7.11
CA PHE A 103 6.28 -5.30 6.29
C PHE A 103 5.43 -4.05 6.40
N VAL A 104 5.01 -3.51 5.26
CA VAL A 104 4.13 -2.34 5.16
C VAL A 104 2.99 -2.72 4.21
N GLY A 105 1.75 -2.57 4.67
CA GLY A 105 0.58 -2.92 3.88
C GLY A 105 -0.70 -2.58 4.63
N ASP A 106 -1.82 -2.85 3.98
CA ASP A 106 -3.15 -2.65 4.54
C ASP A 106 -3.89 -3.99 4.68
N PRO A 107 -4.23 -4.43 5.90
CA PRO A 107 -5.04 -5.62 6.15
C PRO A 107 -6.43 -5.60 5.51
N ALA A 108 -6.97 -4.41 5.23
CA ALA A 108 -8.28 -4.26 4.58
C ALA A 108 -8.22 -4.36 3.05
N GLN A 109 -7.03 -4.48 2.46
CA GLN A 109 -6.88 -4.78 1.04
C GLN A 109 -7.05 -6.28 0.78
N LEU A 110 -7.34 -6.62 -0.48
CA LEU A 110 -7.47 -8.01 -0.90
C LEU A 110 -6.16 -8.79 -0.63
N PRO A 111 -6.24 -9.95 0.03
CA PRO A 111 -5.11 -10.84 0.22
C PRO A 111 -4.73 -11.52 -1.10
N THR A 112 -3.66 -12.31 -1.06
CA THR A 112 -3.33 -13.21 -2.17
C THR A 112 -4.48 -14.21 -2.43
N VAL A 113 -4.71 -14.55 -3.71
CA VAL A 113 -5.79 -15.45 -4.12
C VAL A 113 -5.69 -16.79 -3.37
N GLY A 114 -6.79 -17.20 -2.74
CA GLY A 114 -6.85 -18.44 -1.95
C GLY A 114 -6.45 -18.29 -0.48
N GLU A 115 -6.05 -17.10 -0.04
CA GLU A 115 -5.71 -16.79 1.35
C GLU A 115 -6.75 -15.81 1.95
N VAL A 116 -6.97 -15.89 3.26
CA VAL A 116 -7.87 -14.96 3.99
C VAL A 116 -7.14 -13.67 4.36
N GLU A 117 -5.88 -13.78 4.76
CA GLU A 117 -5.01 -12.66 5.11
C GLU A 117 -3.55 -13.09 4.93
N SER A 118 -2.65 -12.15 4.60
CA SER A 118 -1.22 -12.42 4.57
C SER A 118 -0.67 -12.68 5.97
N GLN A 119 0.14 -13.73 6.13
CA GLN A 119 0.84 -14.03 7.39
C GLN A 119 1.78 -12.92 7.87
N THR A 120 2.13 -11.96 7.00
CA THR A 120 2.91 -10.78 7.37
C THR A 120 2.25 -9.97 8.49
N PHE A 121 0.92 -9.93 8.56
CA PHE A 121 0.15 -9.21 9.59
C PHE A 121 0.06 -9.93 10.94
N ALA A 122 0.42 -11.22 10.99
CA ALA A 122 0.49 -12.03 12.22
C ALA A 122 1.82 -11.84 12.99
N THR A 123 2.70 -10.96 12.53
CA THR A 123 4.00 -10.69 13.18
C THR A 123 3.79 -10.00 14.54
N LYS A 124 4.52 -10.44 15.59
CA LYS A 124 4.38 -9.95 16.98
C LYS A 124 4.56 -8.43 17.12
N ASN A 125 5.59 -7.88 16.49
CA ASN A 125 5.90 -6.46 16.54
C ASN A 125 5.19 -5.73 15.41
N ARG A 126 4.04 -5.11 15.71
CA ARG A 126 3.22 -4.40 14.74
C ARG A 126 2.76 -3.04 15.26
N SER A 127 2.59 -2.11 14.34
CA SER A 127 2.01 -0.80 14.60
C SER A 127 0.94 -0.51 13.57
N HIS A 128 -0.19 0.05 13.99
CA HIS A 128 -1.27 0.47 13.09
C HIS A 128 -1.32 1.98 13.02
N LEU A 129 -1.22 2.55 11.82
CA LEU A 129 -1.32 3.99 11.62
C LEU A 129 -2.80 4.37 11.47
N THR A 130 -3.34 5.12 12.43
CA THR A 130 -4.75 5.53 12.46
C THR A 130 -4.99 6.92 11.89
N THR A 131 -3.98 7.79 11.88
CA THR A 131 -4.12 9.17 11.39
C THR A 131 -4.13 9.21 9.87
N ILE A 132 -5.23 9.68 9.30
CA ILE A 132 -5.35 9.90 7.86
C ILE A 132 -4.73 11.24 7.52
N VAL A 133 -3.54 11.22 6.92
CA VAL A 133 -2.85 12.43 6.44
C VAL A 133 -3.12 12.60 4.95
N ARG A 134 -4.23 13.26 4.60
CA ARG A 134 -4.52 13.69 3.22
C ARG A 134 -4.87 15.18 3.21
N GLN A 135 -4.37 15.89 2.21
CA GLN A 135 -4.65 17.32 1.98
C GLN A 135 -6.06 17.60 1.43
N ALA A 136 -6.96 16.62 1.42
CA ALA A 136 -8.27 16.72 0.78
C ALA A 136 -9.39 16.47 1.79
N ALA A 137 -9.63 17.45 2.67
CA ALA A 137 -10.91 17.55 3.37
C ALA A 137 -12.03 17.53 2.31
N GLY A 138 -12.94 16.56 2.38
CA GLY A 138 -14.07 16.43 1.45
C GLY A 138 -13.89 15.48 0.25
N ASN A 139 -12.84 14.65 0.18
CA ASN A 139 -12.74 13.64 -0.88
C ASN A 139 -13.76 12.48 -0.66
N PRO A 140 -14.76 12.30 -1.53
CA PRO A 140 -15.79 11.27 -1.37
C PRO A 140 -15.24 9.84 -1.42
N ILE A 141 -14.10 9.62 -2.08
CA ILE A 141 -13.42 8.32 -2.10
C ILE A 141 -13.01 7.90 -0.70
N LEU A 142 -12.64 8.85 0.17
CA LEU A 142 -12.24 8.54 1.54
C LEU A 142 -13.45 8.10 2.38
N ALA A 143 -14.59 8.78 2.24
CA ALA A 143 -15.83 8.42 2.91
C ALA A 143 -16.30 7.02 2.47
N ALA A 144 -16.33 6.79 1.16
CA ALA A 144 -16.65 5.49 0.57
C ALA A 144 -15.72 4.37 1.06
N ALA A 145 -14.40 4.58 1.00
CA ALA A 145 -13.41 3.61 1.47
C ALA A 145 -13.56 3.31 2.97
N SER A 146 -13.92 4.30 3.78
CA SER A 146 -14.15 4.12 5.22
C SER A 146 -15.39 3.26 5.49
N ILE A 147 -16.48 3.47 4.74
CA ILE A 147 -17.71 2.67 4.83
C ILE A 147 -17.44 1.22 4.41
N ILE A 148 -16.79 1.01 3.26
CA ILE A 148 -16.44 -0.34 2.75
C ILE A 148 -15.52 -1.07 3.74
N ARG A 149 -14.55 -0.36 4.30
CA ARG A 149 -13.65 -0.93 5.31
C ARG A 149 -14.40 -1.32 6.58
N ALA A 150 -15.37 -0.52 7.03
CA ALA A 150 -16.16 -0.82 8.22
C ALA A 150 -17.09 -2.01 8.01
N SER A 151 -17.55 -2.25 6.78
CA SER A 151 -18.44 -3.38 6.49
C SER A 151 -17.71 -4.72 6.35
N GLN A 152 -16.41 -4.74 5.98
CA GLN A 152 -15.60 -5.95 5.79
C GLN A 152 -16.30 -7.08 4.98
N GLY A 153 -17.10 -6.71 3.98
CA GLY A 153 -17.87 -7.67 3.15
C GLY A 153 -19.28 -8.00 3.67
N GLY A 154 -19.67 -7.46 4.82
CA GLY A 154 -21.07 -7.42 5.28
C GLY A 154 -21.91 -6.35 4.58
N SER A 155 -23.18 -6.23 4.99
CA SER A 155 -24.07 -5.19 4.46
C SER A 155 -23.53 -3.79 4.76
N ALA A 156 -23.20 -3.03 3.72
CA ALA A 156 -22.81 -1.63 3.84
C ALA A 156 -23.99 -0.74 3.50
N ASP A 157 -24.15 0.37 4.22
CA ASP A 157 -25.03 1.44 3.75
C ASP A 157 -24.43 2.04 2.47
N MET A 158 -25.08 1.76 1.35
CA MET A 158 -24.71 2.23 0.01
C MET A 158 -25.54 3.43 -0.42
N SER A 159 -26.29 4.08 0.48
CA SER A 159 -27.13 5.25 0.17
C SER A 159 -26.33 6.43 -0.40
N TRP A 160 -25.03 6.51 -0.09
CA TRP A 160 -24.09 7.47 -0.67
C TRP A 160 -23.75 7.19 -2.14
N CYS A 161 -23.95 5.95 -2.61
CA CYS A 161 -23.90 5.57 -4.02
C CYS A 161 -25.20 6.03 -4.70
N ALA A 162 -25.42 7.35 -4.73
CA ALA A 162 -26.59 7.93 -5.34
C ALA A 162 -26.61 7.65 -6.86
N PRO A 163 -27.78 7.67 -7.53
CA PRO A 163 -27.92 7.28 -8.93
C PRO A 163 -27.38 8.31 -9.93
N SER A 164 -26.17 8.84 -9.76
CA SER A 164 -25.52 9.64 -10.82
C SER A 164 -25.22 8.79 -12.07
N ALA A 165 -25.23 7.45 -11.92
CA ALA A 165 -25.23 6.51 -13.04
C ALA A 165 -26.48 6.65 -13.93
N LEU A 166 -27.63 7.03 -13.36
CA LEU A 166 -28.87 7.29 -14.13
C LEU A 166 -28.87 8.68 -14.77
N GLU A 167 -28.19 9.66 -14.17
CA GLU A 167 -28.13 11.02 -14.72
C GLU A 167 -27.13 11.15 -15.89
N ASN A 168 -25.95 10.53 -15.79
CA ASN A 168 -24.89 10.72 -16.79
C ASN A 168 -24.59 9.50 -17.65
N LYS A 169 -25.28 8.35 -17.50
CA LYS A 169 -25.09 7.08 -18.25
C LYS A 169 -23.68 6.45 -18.24
N TYR A 170 -22.66 7.11 -17.68
CA TYR A 170 -21.27 6.64 -17.71
C TYR A 170 -20.81 5.95 -16.40
N GLY A 171 -21.64 5.95 -15.34
CA GLY A 171 -21.26 5.35 -14.04
C GLY A 171 -20.07 6.04 -13.35
N ILE A 172 -19.69 7.24 -13.79
CA ILE A 172 -18.61 8.04 -13.22
C ILE A 172 -19.20 8.94 -12.14
N PHE A 173 -18.65 8.86 -10.93
CA PHE A 173 -18.99 9.73 -9.81
C PHE A 173 -18.06 10.96 -9.81
N PRO A 174 -18.49 12.14 -10.28
CA PRO A 174 -17.75 13.36 -10.03
C PRO A 174 -17.85 13.67 -8.53
N ALA A 175 -16.72 13.97 -7.90
CA ALA A 175 -16.73 14.40 -6.51
C ALA A 175 -17.56 15.69 -6.40
N SER A 176 -18.70 15.63 -5.72
CA SER A 176 -19.55 16.80 -5.55
C SER A 176 -18.79 17.85 -4.74
N ARG A 177 -18.60 19.04 -5.32
CA ARG A 177 -18.27 20.23 -4.54
C ARG A 177 -19.46 20.45 -3.62
N ARG A 178 -19.31 20.22 -2.31
CA ARG A 178 -20.28 20.78 -1.36
C ARG A 178 -20.23 22.30 -1.54
N SER A 179 -21.33 22.89 -1.98
CA SER A 179 -21.58 24.31 -1.78
C SER A 179 -21.43 24.60 -0.30
N ALA A 180 -20.61 25.60 0.04
CA ALA A 180 -20.57 26.14 1.39
C ALA A 180 -21.99 26.62 1.78
N PRO A 181 -22.38 26.53 3.07
CA PRO A 181 -23.59 27.19 3.51
C PRO A 181 -23.41 28.70 3.28
N VAL A 182 -24.42 29.32 2.66
CA VAL A 182 -24.53 30.78 2.60
C VAL A 182 -25.06 31.19 3.96
N ASP A 183 -24.25 31.89 4.74
CA ASP A 183 -24.67 32.51 5.99
C ASP A 183 -25.68 33.63 5.65
N GLU A 184 -26.94 33.45 6.10
CA GLU A 184 -27.90 34.54 6.23
C GLU A 184 -27.53 35.37 7.46
N GLU A 185 -26.77 36.46 7.28
CA GLU A 185 -26.77 37.57 8.23
C GLU A 185 -26.81 38.90 7.49
N GLY A 186 -27.64 39.79 8.03
CA GLY A 186 -28.18 40.96 7.36
C GLY A 186 -27.18 42.06 7.07
N LEU A 187 -27.50 42.85 6.04
CA LEU A 187 -26.98 44.20 5.91
C LEU A 187 -28.13 45.16 5.57
N HIS A 188 -28.73 45.71 6.62
CA HIS A 188 -29.33 47.03 6.56
C HIS A 188 -28.17 48.04 6.59
N VAL A 189 -27.94 48.78 5.51
CA VAL A 189 -27.52 50.19 5.61
C VAL A 189 -28.04 50.96 4.38
N SER A 190 -28.87 51.95 4.67
CA SER A 190 -29.28 53.08 3.83
C SER A 190 -28.08 53.93 3.38
N GLY A 191 -28.08 54.43 2.14
CA GLY A 191 -27.10 55.43 1.71
C GLY A 191 -27.37 56.01 0.32
N VAL A 192 -28.07 57.15 0.33
CA VAL A 192 -28.32 58.17 -0.73
C VAL A 192 -29.27 57.79 -1.85
#